data_AF-A0A949HTR7-F1
#
_entry.id   AF-A0A949HTR7-F1
#
_cell.length_a   1.000
_cell.length_b   1.000
_cell.length_c   1.000
_cell.angle_alpha   90.00
_cell.angle_beta   90.00
_cell.angle_gamma   90.00
#
_symmetry.space_group_name_H-M   'P 1'
#
loop_
_entity.id
_entity.type
_entity.pdbx_description
1 polymer ?
#
loop_
_entity_poly.entity_id
_entity_poly.type
_entity_poly.pdbx_seq_one_letter_code
_entity_poly.pdbx_strand_id
1 'polypeptide(L)'
;MKPKQIIIGIIVLCVGMGIYFLIKSHSEASASGDEADNAFTVVSVQTGALKRVTLHNYINSYGTVEPAPATTDKPAADAPLAPPSAGVVAQVNVAEGQPVKKGEVLVTLNSGTMTADYAEQEVTRQKKLYAEHNTSLRALQDAETQLALLRVAAPLSGTVVSVNVKPGAAVDVNTIVAEVMDLNRLAVRTDIPESEAGELQTGQPVQVLTQPPVDTT
;
A
#
# COMPACT_ATOMS: atom_id res chain seq x y z
N MET A 1 101.20 39.24 55.18
CA MET A 1 101.02 37.87 54.64
C MET A 1 102.08 36.96 55.25
N LYS A 2 101.66 35.89 55.94
CA LYS A 2 102.55 34.83 56.45
C LYS A 2 102.68 33.77 55.33
N PRO A 3 103.88 33.27 55.00
CA PRO A 3 104.11 32.44 53.81
C PRO A 3 103.32 31.12 53.77
N LYS A 4 102.74 30.70 54.90
CA LYS A 4 101.92 29.48 55.02
C LYS A 4 100.52 29.58 54.40
N GLN A 5 99.96 30.78 54.18
CA GLN A 5 98.61 30.92 53.60
C GLN A 5 98.56 30.96 52.06
N ILE A 6 99.67 31.26 51.39
CA ILE A 6 99.75 31.26 49.91
C ILE A 6 99.83 29.82 49.38
N ILE A 7 100.53 28.94 50.09
CA ILE A 7 100.69 27.53 49.70
C ILE A 7 99.36 26.76 49.80
N ILE A 8 98.54 27.06 50.80
CA ILE A 8 97.21 26.43 50.96
C ILE A 8 96.26 26.87 49.83
N GLY A 9 96.32 28.13 49.39
CA GLY A 9 95.52 28.63 48.28
C GLY A 9 95.84 27.96 46.93
N ILE A 10 97.11 27.69 46.65
CA ILE A 10 97.54 27.04 45.40
C ILE A 10 97.15 25.54 45.39
N ILE A 11 97.24 24.85 46.53
CA ILE A 11 96.84 23.44 46.64
C ILE A 11 95.33 23.27 46.43
N VAL A 12 94.50 24.17 46.97
CA VAL A 12 93.03 24.12 46.76
C VAL A 12 92.67 24.39 45.29
N LEU A 13 93.41 25.26 44.60
CA LEU A 13 93.18 25.57 43.19
C LEU A 13 93.58 24.41 42.25
N CYS A 14 94.69 23.70 42.55
CA CYS A 14 95.11 22.53 41.79
C CYS A 14 94.17 21.32 41.99
N VAL A 15 93.64 21.11 43.20
CA VAL A 15 92.67 20.02 43.47
C VAL A 15 91.33 20.30 42.80
N GLY A 16 90.85 21.56 42.82
CA GLY A 16 89.61 21.94 42.14
C GLY A 16 89.68 21.78 40.62
N MET A 17 90.83 22.12 40.00
CA MET A 17 91.03 21.96 38.55
C MET A 17 91.16 20.49 38.14
N GLY A 18 91.74 19.64 38.99
CA GLY A 18 91.79 18.19 38.80
C GLY A 18 90.43 17.52 38.83
N ILE A 19 89.54 17.93 39.75
CA ILE A 19 88.17 17.39 39.84
C ILE A 19 87.31 17.85 38.65
N TYR A 20 87.47 19.10 38.19
CA TYR A 20 86.79 19.60 37.00
C TYR A 20 87.20 18.84 35.72
N PHE A 21 88.48 18.48 35.59
CA PHE A 21 88.97 17.71 34.45
C PHE A 21 88.54 16.23 34.49
N LEU A 22 88.32 15.67 35.69
CA LEU A 22 87.86 14.30 35.89
C LEU A 22 86.34 14.14 35.62
N ILE A 23 85.54 15.19 35.88
CA ILE A 23 84.10 15.19 35.55
C ILE A 23 83.87 15.42 34.04
N LYS A 24 84.71 16.21 33.37
CA LYS A 24 84.57 16.46 31.92
C LYS A 24 85.11 15.31 31.04
N SER A 25 86.03 14.48 31.55
CA SER A 25 86.65 13.38 30.77
C SER A 25 85.91 12.02 30.88
N HIS A 26 84.74 11.98 31.51
CA HIS A 26 83.87 10.79 31.53
C HIS A 26 82.48 11.00 30.89
N SER A 27 82.23 12.16 30.24
CA SER A 27 80.94 12.42 29.58
C SER A 27 80.91 12.17 28.06
N GLU A 28 81.93 11.52 27.48
CA GLU A 28 81.96 11.17 26.06
C GLU A 28 82.53 9.75 25.83
N ALA A 29 81.96 8.76 26.51
CA ALA A 29 82.05 7.37 26.07
C ALA A 29 80.91 6.57 26.71
N SER A 30 80.20 5.82 25.87
CA SER A 30 79.17 4.81 26.22
C SER A 30 77.72 5.29 26.21
N ALA A 31 77.17 5.48 25.00
CA ALA A 31 75.76 5.22 24.71
C ALA A 31 75.69 4.08 23.68
N SER A 32 75.77 2.85 24.17
CA SER A 32 75.37 1.65 23.43
C SER A 32 75.14 0.50 24.41
N GLY A 33 73.87 0.16 24.67
CA GLY A 33 73.49 -0.98 25.49
C GLY A 33 72.04 -0.95 25.97
N ASP A 34 71.20 -1.65 25.20
CA ASP A 34 70.01 -2.39 25.62
C ASP A 34 68.77 -1.66 26.15
N GLU A 35 67.80 -1.47 25.24
CA GLU A 35 66.39 -1.69 25.58
C GLU A 35 65.69 -2.30 24.35
N ALA A 36 65.49 -3.62 24.39
CA ALA A 36 64.65 -4.35 23.43
C ALA A 36 63.20 -3.96 23.66
N ASP A 37 62.80 -2.83 23.09
CA ASP A 37 61.44 -2.33 23.13
C ASP A 37 60.59 -3.22 22.21
N ASN A 38 59.79 -4.09 22.82
CA ASN A 38 58.81 -4.90 22.11
C ASN A 38 57.77 -3.95 21.51
N ALA A 39 58.00 -3.49 20.29
CA ALA A 39 57.04 -2.73 19.52
C ALA A 39 55.87 -3.64 19.10
N PHE A 40 55.01 -3.99 20.07
CA PHE A 40 53.63 -4.32 19.78
C PHE A 40 53.03 -3.05 19.16
N THR A 41 52.83 -3.05 17.85
CA THR A 41 52.00 -2.05 17.20
C THR A 41 50.60 -2.17 17.79
N VAL A 42 50.26 -1.28 18.71
CA VAL A 42 48.92 -1.17 19.29
C VAL A 42 47.99 -0.69 18.19
N VAL A 43 47.39 -1.64 17.49
CA VAL A 43 46.36 -1.37 16.49
C VAL A 43 45.09 -1.01 17.26
N SER A 44 44.78 0.28 17.32
CA SER A 44 43.55 0.80 17.93
C SER A 44 42.35 0.29 17.14
N VAL A 45 41.67 -0.72 17.68
CA VAL A 45 40.42 -1.23 17.14
C VAL A 45 39.23 -0.54 17.80
N GLN A 46 38.30 -0.03 17.00
CA GLN A 46 37.04 0.46 17.51
C GLN A 46 36.08 -0.73 17.69
N THR A 47 35.64 -0.96 18.93
CA THR A 47 34.65 -2.00 19.24
C THR A 47 33.30 -1.37 19.55
N GLY A 48 32.22 -1.92 18.98
CA GLY A 48 30.84 -1.57 19.33
C GLY A 48 30.16 -2.72 20.09
N ALA A 49 29.32 -2.38 21.07
CA ALA A 49 28.52 -3.38 21.79
C ALA A 49 27.35 -3.87 20.90
N LEU A 50 27.27 -5.18 20.65
CA LEU A 50 26.18 -5.78 19.88
C LEU A 50 24.93 -5.91 20.75
N LYS A 51 23.82 -5.32 20.31
CA LYS A 51 22.50 -5.51 20.92
C LYS A 51 21.66 -6.43 20.04
N ARG A 52 21.07 -7.47 20.64
CA ARG A 52 20.08 -8.31 19.95
C ARG A 52 18.80 -7.50 19.78
N VAL A 53 18.35 -7.39 18.53
CA VAL A 53 17.06 -6.80 18.15
C VAL A 53 16.37 -7.75 17.18
N THR A 54 15.04 -7.83 17.27
CA THR A 54 14.22 -8.56 16.29
C THR A 54 14.03 -7.67 15.08
N LEU A 55 14.53 -8.11 13.93
CA LEU A 55 14.33 -7.46 12.64
C LEU A 55 13.11 -8.10 11.97
N HIS A 56 12.19 -7.26 11.49
CA HIS A 56 11.08 -7.71 10.65
C HIS A 56 11.46 -7.41 9.19
N ASN A 57 11.34 -8.42 8.32
CA ASN A 57 11.48 -8.22 6.90
C ASN A 57 10.14 -7.77 6.32
N TYR A 58 10.13 -6.78 5.43
CA TYR A 58 8.94 -6.29 4.77
C TYR A 58 9.13 -6.40 3.26
N ILE A 59 8.14 -6.96 2.59
CA ILE A 59 8.06 -6.97 1.13
C ILE A 59 7.18 -5.79 0.73
N ASN A 60 7.77 -4.85 0.01
CA ASN A 60 7.06 -3.68 -0.51
C ASN A 60 6.73 -3.92 -1.97
N SER A 61 5.44 -3.84 -2.32
CA SER A 61 5.04 -3.83 -3.72
C SER A 61 3.96 -2.79 -3.98
N TYR A 62 3.90 -2.35 -5.23
CA TYR A 62 2.92 -1.40 -5.72
C TYR A 62 1.82 -2.14 -6.46
N GLY A 63 0.59 -1.67 -6.30
CA GLY A 63 -0.57 -2.33 -6.86
C GLY A 63 -1.69 -1.37 -7.16
N THR A 64 -2.71 -1.89 -7.82
CA THR A 64 -3.96 -1.20 -8.08
C THR A 64 -5.03 -1.71 -7.14
N VAL A 65 -5.88 -0.81 -6.67
CA VAL A 65 -7.10 -1.17 -5.95
C VAL A 65 -8.16 -1.50 -6.98
N GLU A 66 -8.62 -2.74 -6.98
CA GLU A 66 -9.68 -3.24 -7.86
C GLU A 66 -10.87 -3.77 -7.03
N PRO A 67 -12.05 -3.90 -7.63
CA PRO A 67 -13.19 -4.54 -6.98
C PRO A 67 -12.84 -5.98 -6.62
N ALA A 68 -13.32 -6.46 -5.46
CA ALA A 68 -13.05 -7.83 -5.06
C ALA A 68 -13.58 -8.81 -6.12
N PRO A 69 -12.73 -9.75 -6.60
CA PRO A 69 -13.13 -10.71 -7.62
C PRO A 69 -14.22 -11.64 -7.10
N ALA A 70 -14.89 -12.33 -8.02
CA ALA A 70 -15.88 -13.35 -7.67
C ALA A 70 -15.20 -14.49 -6.88
N THR A 71 -15.76 -14.82 -5.72
CA THR A 71 -15.35 -15.97 -4.91
C THR A 71 -16.47 -17.02 -4.91
N THR A 72 -16.18 -18.24 -4.43
CA THR A 72 -17.18 -19.32 -4.36
C THR A 72 -18.49 -18.91 -3.66
N ASP A 73 -18.39 -18.01 -2.66
CA ASP A 73 -19.52 -17.61 -1.83
C ASP A 73 -20.15 -16.26 -2.25
N LYS A 74 -19.44 -15.43 -3.03
CA LYS A 74 -19.86 -14.06 -3.34
C LYS A 74 -19.57 -13.68 -4.80
N PRO A 75 -20.51 -13.00 -5.48
CA PRO A 75 -20.27 -12.47 -6.81
C PRO A 75 -19.19 -11.39 -6.79
N ALA A 76 -18.72 -11.04 -8.00
CA ALA A 76 -17.82 -9.91 -8.21
C ALA A 76 -18.40 -8.64 -7.57
N ALA A 77 -17.52 -7.80 -7.02
CA ALA A 77 -17.91 -6.53 -6.43
C ALA A 77 -18.26 -5.46 -7.48
N ASP A 78 -17.98 -5.72 -8.76
CA ASP A 78 -18.39 -4.94 -9.92
C ASP A 78 -19.41 -5.71 -10.77
N ALA A 79 -20.31 -4.96 -11.42
CA ALA A 79 -21.23 -5.51 -12.39
C ALA A 79 -21.55 -4.49 -13.49
N PRO A 80 -21.10 -4.73 -14.74
CA PRO A 80 -21.58 -3.97 -15.88
C PRO A 80 -23.05 -4.31 -16.12
N LEU A 81 -23.87 -3.28 -16.32
CA LEU A 81 -25.30 -3.41 -16.49
C LEU A 81 -25.68 -3.20 -17.95
N ALA A 82 -26.21 -4.24 -18.56
CA ALA A 82 -26.76 -4.22 -19.91
C ALA A 82 -28.30 -4.31 -19.85
N PRO A 83 -29.01 -3.77 -20.85
CA PRO A 83 -30.45 -3.83 -20.88
C PRO A 83 -30.89 -5.26 -21.24
N PRO A 84 -31.97 -5.79 -20.64
CA PRO A 84 -32.44 -7.14 -20.95
C PRO A 84 -33.13 -7.26 -22.32
N SER A 85 -33.51 -6.13 -22.93
CA SER A 85 -34.09 -6.06 -24.27
C SER A 85 -33.62 -4.80 -25.01
N ALA A 86 -33.60 -4.86 -26.35
CA ALA A 86 -33.27 -3.69 -27.17
C ALA A 86 -34.39 -2.66 -27.12
N GLY A 87 -34.03 -1.37 -27.03
CA GLY A 87 -35.01 -0.30 -26.92
C GLY A 87 -34.39 1.09 -26.88
N VAL A 88 -35.23 2.09 -26.63
CA VAL A 88 -34.81 3.48 -26.44
C VAL A 88 -34.91 3.80 -24.95
N VAL A 89 -33.89 4.46 -24.40
CA VAL A 89 -33.91 4.94 -23.02
C VAL A 89 -35.00 5.99 -22.86
N ALA A 90 -36.03 5.69 -22.07
CA ALA A 90 -37.09 6.65 -21.76
C ALA A 90 -36.63 7.63 -20.69
N GLN A 91 -36.10 7.11 -19.59
CA GLN A 91 -35.65 7.91 -18.46
C GLN A 91 -34.47 7.24 -17.74
N VAL A 92 -33.55 8.08 -17.25
CA VAL A 92 -32.43 7.67 -16.39
C VAL A 92 -32.72 8.22 -15.00
N ASN A 93 -32.81 7.33 -14.01
CA ASN A 93 -33.20 7.67 -12.63
C ASN A 93 -32.00 7.78 -11.67
N VAL A 94 -30.77 7.68 -12.19
CA VAL A 94 -29.56 7.60 -11.39
C VAL A 94 -28.47 8.53 -11.92
N ALA A 95 -27.61 9.00 -11.03
CA ALA A 95 -26.40 9.75 -11.36
C ALA A 95 -25.13 8.98 -10.98
N GLU A 96 -24.02 9.31 -11.63
CA GLU A 96 -22.70 8.80 -11.27
C GLU A 96 -22.33 9.18 -9.84
N GLY A 97 -21.74 8.25 -9.09
CA GLY A 97 -21.42 8.40 -7.68
C GLY A 97 -22.60 8.18 -6.72
N GLN A 98 -23.82 7.96 -7.22
CA GLN A 98 -24.98 7.70 -6.37
C GLN A 98 -24.95 6.27 -5.80
N PRO A 99 -25.25 6.08 -4.50
CA PRO A 99 -25.45 4.74 -3.93
C PRO A 99 -26.81 4.17 -4.35
N VAL A 100 -26.82 2.89 -4.71
CA VAL A 100 -28.00 2.16 -5.20
C VAL A 100 -28.13 0.80 -4.51
N LYS A 101 -29.37 0.33 -4.37
CA LYS A 101 -29.67 -0.98 -3.78
C LYS A 101 -29.91 -2.03 -4.86
N LYS A 102 -29.65 -3.30 -4.51
CA LYS A 102 -30.00 -4.43 -5.37
C LYS A 102 -31.49 -4.38 -5.75
N GLY A 103 -31.77 -4.43 -7.05
CA GLY A 103 -33.12 -4.37 -7.61
C GLY A 103 -33.67 -2.96 -7.83
N GLU A 104 -32.92 -1.91 -7.50
CA GLU A 104 -33.31 -0.52 -7.78
C GLU A 104 -33.29 -0.24 -9.29
N VAL A 105 -34.34 0.41 -9.80
CA VAL A 105 -34.48 0.70 -11.23
C VAL A 105 -33.64 1.91 -11.59
N LEU A 106 -32.58 1.68 -12.37
CA LEU A 106 -31.62 2.70 -12.78
C LEU A 106 -32.08 3.38 -14.07
N VAL A 107 -32.57 2.60 -15.02
CA VAL A 107 -32.97 3.08 -16.35
C VAL A 107 -34.28 2.41 -16.76
N THR A 108 -35.21 3.20 -17.30
CA THR A 108 -36.42 2.71 -17.94
C THR A 108 -36.27 2.77 -19.45
N LEU A 109 -36.70 1.70 -20.11
CA LEU A 109 -36.66 1.53 -21.54
C LEU A 109 -38.07 1.61 -22.12
N ASN A 110 -38.13 2.07 -23.35
CA ASN A 110 -39.31 2.00 -24.18
C ASN A 110 -38.98 1.10 -25.37
N SER A 111 -39.73 0.02 -25.51
CA SER A 111 -39.76 -0.74 -26.75
C SER A 111 -40.72 -0.01 -27.69
N GLY A 112 -40.42 0.17 -28.98
CA GLY A 112 -41.21 1.05 -29.88
C GLY A 112 -42.73 0.79 -29.92
N THR A 113 -43.20 -0.36 -29.41
CA THR A 113 -44.62 -0.74 -29.29
C THR A 113 -45.19 -0.62 -27.87
N MET A 114 -44.37 -0.46 -26.83
CA MET A 114 -44.80 -0.56 -25.44
C MET A 114 -43.86 0.18 -24.47
N THR A 115 -44.48 1.08 -23.69
CA THR A 115 -43.82 1.88 -22.66
C THR A 115 -43.82 1.16 -21.31
N ALA A 116 -42.84 1.50 -20.46
CA ALA A 116 -42.78 0.99 -19.09
C ALA A 116 -44.07 1.31 -18.31
N ASP A 117 -44.60 2.53 -18.44
CA ASP A 117 -45.82 2.96 -17.76
C ASP A 117 -47.05 2.10 -18.12
N TYR A 118 -47.18 1.75 -19.41
CA TYR A 118 -48.27 0.89 -19.87
C TYR A 118 -48.13 -0.53 -19.31
N ALA A 119 -46.91 -1.08 -19.33
CA ALA A 119 -46.63 -2.39 -18.75
C ALA A 119 -46.90 -2.42 -17.24
N GLU A 120 -46.61 -1.35 -16.50
CA GLU A 120 -46.90 -1.22 -15.07
C GLU A 120 -48.40 -1.21 -14.76
N GLN A 121 -49.18 -0.50 -15.58
CA GLN A 121 -50.64 -0.48 -15.46
C GLN A 121 -51.22 -1.88 -15.69
N GLU A 122 -50.71 -2.60 -16.68
CA GLU A 122 -51.15 -3.96 -16.98
C GLU A 122 -50.78 -4.94 -15.86
N VAL A 123 -49.57 -4.88 -15.32
CA VAL A 123 -49.15 -5.67 -14.15
C VAL A 123 -50.05 -5.37 -12.95
N THR A 124 -50.35 -4.10 -12.69
CA THR A 124 -51.23 -3.69 -11.57
C THR A 124 -52.65 -4.23 -11.75
N ARG A 125 -53.18 -4.16 -12.98
CA ARG A 125 -54.50 -4.70 -13.34
C ARG A 125 -54.55 -6.22 -13.14
N GLN A 126 -53.56 -6.95 -13.64
CA GLN A 126 -53.46 -8.40 -13.50
C GLN A 126 -53.30 -8.82 -12.04
N LYS A 127 -52.49 -8.09 -11.27
CA LYS A 127 -52.29 -8.34 -9.84
C LYS A 127 -53.58 -8.19 -9.04
N LYS A 128 -54.42 -7.21 -9.38
CA LYS A 128 -55.75 -7.06 -8.78
C LYS A 128 -56.68 -8.24 -9.12
N LEU A 129 -56.74 -8.64 -10.38
CA LEU A 129 -57.54 -9.80 -10.80
C LEU A 129 -57.08 -11.11 -10.15
N TYR A 130 -55.77 -11.25 -9.91
CA TYR A 130 -55.21 -12.39 -9.21
C TYR A 130 -55.61 -12.41 -7.74
N ALA A 131 -55.63 -11.26 -7.06
CA ALA A 131 -56.13 -11.14 -5.70
C ALA A 131 -57.62 -11.50 -5.59
N GLU A 132 -58.39 -11.30 -6.66
CA GLU A 132 -59.80 -11.70 -6.78
C GLU A 132 -59.97 -13.17 -7.22
N HIS A 133 -58.88 -13.95 -7.34
CA HIS A 133 -58.85 -15.32 -7.87
C HIS A 133 -59.43 -15.48 -9.30
N ASN A 134 -59.50 -14.38 -10.06
CA ASN A 134 -60.13 -14.31 -11.38
C ASN A 134 -59.16 -14.56 -12.54
N THR A 135 -57.85 -14.68 -12.29
CA THR A 135 -56.83 -14.88 -13.34
C THR A 135 -55.84 -15.99 -12.99
N SER A 136 -55.12 -16.45 -14.02
CA SER A 136 -54.06 -17.46 -13.88
C SER A 136 -52.75 -16.83 -13.40
N LEU A 137 -52.01 -17.54 -12.55
CA LEU A 137 -50.67 -17.13 -12.11
C LEU A 137 -49.71 -16.90 -13.29
N ARG A 138 -49.88 -17.66 -14.37
CA ARG A 138 -49.09 -17.54 -15.61
C ARG A 138 -49.27 -16.16 -16.26
N ALA A 139 -50.50 -15.66 -16.37
CA ALA A 139 -50.76 -14.36 -16.98
C ALA A 139 -50.14 -13.20 -16.18
N LEU A 140 -50.12 -13.29 -14.84
CA LEU A 140 -49.43 -12.32 -13.99
C LEU A 140 -47.92 -12.37 -14.21
N GLN A 141 -47.34 -13.58 -14.23
CA GLN A 141 -45.90 -13.77 -14.43
C GLN A 141 -45.44 -13.29 -15.82
N ASP A 142 -46.26 -13.52 -16.85
CA ASP A 142 -45.96 -13.04 -18.22
C ASP A 142 -45.92 -11.50 -18.24
N ALA A 143 -46.90 -10.82 -17.62
CA ALA A 143 -46.93 -9.37 -17.52
C ALA A 143 -45.75 -8.81 -16.69
N GLU A 144 -45.41 -9.45 -15.58
CA GLU A 144 -44.27 -9.05 -14.73
C GLU A 144 -42.93 -9.21 -15.46
N THR A 145 -42.77 -10.30 -16.21
CA THR A 145 -41.57 -10.52 -17.04
C THR A 145 -41.46 -9.44 -18.10
N GLN A 146 -42.58 -9.09 -18.74
CA GLN A 146 -42.62 -8.06 -19.77
C GLN A 146 -42.24 -6.68 -19.23
N LEU A 147 -42.68 -6.34 -18.01
CA LEU A 147 -42.26 -5.13 -17.31
C LEU A 147 -40.77 -5.16 -16.92
N ALA A 148 -40.27 -6.31 -16.46
CA ALA A 148 -38.85 -6.49 -16.12
C ALA A 148 -37.93 -6.30 -17.34
N LEU A 149 -38.38 -6.69 -18.55
CA LEU A 149 -37.63 -6.45 -19.78
C LEU A 149 -37.49 -4.97 -20.15
N LEU A 150 -38.38 -4.10 -19.64
CA LEU A 150 -38.35 -2.65 -19.87
C LEU A 150 -37.65 -1.87 -18.76
N ARG A 151 -37.25 -2.53 -17.67
CA ARG A 151 -36.60 -1.88 -16.51
C ARG A 151 -35.23 -2.47 -16.28
N VAL A 152 -34.21 -1.63 -16.37
CA VAL A 152 -32.83 -2.02 -16.08
C VAL A 152 -32.56 -1.75 -14.61
N ALA A 153 -32.43 -2.82 -13.82
CA ALA A 153 -32.26 -2.74 -12.37
C ALA A 153 -30.85 -3.13 -11.92
N ALA A 154 -30.41 -2.61 -10.78
CA ALA A 154 -29.08 -2.88 -10.24
C ALA A 154 -28.95 -4.36 -9.79
N PRO A 155 -27.92 -5.10 -10.25
CA PRO A 155 -27.75 -6.52 -9.90
C PRO A 155 -27.21 -6.72 -8.47
N LEU A 156 -26.51 -5.71 -7.95
CA LEU A 156 -25.92 -5.67 -6.61
C LEU A 156 -26.16 -4.30 -5.95
N SER A 157 -25.99 -4.24 -4.63
CA SER A 157 -26.02 -2.96 -3.90
C SER A 157 -24.61 -2.37 -3.92
N GLY A 158 -24.47 -1.10 -4.27
CA GLY A 158 -23.17 -0.45 -4.45
C GLY A 158 -23.32 0.99 -4.86
N THR A 159 -22.30 1.53 -5.51
CA THR A 159 -22.27 2.89 -6.06
C THR A 159 -22.18 2.81 -7.58
N VAL A 160 -22.91 3.68 -8.27
CA VAL A 160 -22.82 3.78 -9.73
C VAL A 160 -21.50 4.44 -10.11
N VAL A 161 -20.65 3.71 -10.85
CA VAL A 161 -19.33 4.19 -11.29
C VAL A 161 -19.48 5.07 -12.52
N SER A 162 -20.25 4.60 -13.50
CA SER A 162 -20.44 5.30 -14.78
C SER A 162 -21.85 5.07 -15.32
N VAL A 163 -22.39 6.08 -16.00
CA VAL A 163 -23.66 5.98 -16.74
C VAL A 163 -23.41 6.41 -18.18
N ASN A 164 -23.40 5.43 -19.09
CA ASN A 164 -23.01 5.63 -20.49
C ASN A 164 -24.19 6.00 -21.41
N VAL A 165 -25.36 6.29 -20.85
CA VAL A 165 -26.59 6.54 -21.61
C VAL A 165 -27.25 7.86 -21.25
N LYS A 166 -27.98 8.40 -22.22
CA LYS A 166 -28.83 9.58 -22.06
C LYS A 166 -30.27 9.24 -22.45
N PRO A 167 -31.28 9.94 -21.91
CA PRO A 167 -32.65 9.82 -22.40
C PRO A 167 -32.71 10.01 -23.93
N GLY A 168 -33.43 9.13 -24.61
CA GLY A 168 -33.52 9.08 -26.08
C GLY A 168 -32.42 8.28 -26.78
N ALA A 169 -31.41 7.77 -26.07
CA ALA A 169 -30.39 6.91 -26.67
C ALA A 169 -30.96 5.51 -26.99
N ALA A 170 -30.60 4.95 -28.14
CA ALA A 170 -30.89 3.56 -28.47
C ALA A 170 -29.85 2.65 -27.82
N VAL A 171 -30.32 1.59 -27.15
CA VAL A 171 -29.49 0.61 -26.46
C VAL A 171 -29.89 -0.81 -26.88
N ASP A 172 -28.91 -1.71 -26.93
CA ASP A 172 -29.07 -3.12 -27.24
C ASP A 172 -28.56 -3.98 -26.08
N VAL A 173 -28.87 -5.28 -26.09
CA VAL A 173 -28.57 -6.24 -25.02
C VAL A 173 -27.06 -6.37 -24.74
N ASN A 174 -26.22 -5.97 -25.68
CA ASN A 174 -24.75 -5.99 -25.53
C ASN A 174 -24.16 -4.64 -25.08
N THR A 175 -24.96 -3.57 -25.04
CA THR A 175 -24.47 -2.23 -24.70
C THR A 175 -24.49 -2.04 -23.18
N ILE A 176 -23.35 -1.66 -22.61
CA ILE A 176 -23.25 -1.34 -21.18
C ILE A 176 -23.88 0.04 -20.94
N VAL A 177 -24.98 0.04 -20.19
CA VAL A 177 -25.80 1.21 -19.88
C VAL A 177 -25.27 1.93 -18.64
N ALA A 178 -24.91 1.17 -17.63
CA ALA A 178 -24.34 1.67 -16.38
C ALA A 178 -23.40 0.63 -15.78
N GLU A 179 -22.58 1.04 -14.82
CA GLU A 179 -21.70 0.16 -14.06
C GLU A 179 -21.91 0.39 -12.57
N VAL A 180 -22.13 -0.69 -11.80
CA VAL A 180 -22.35 -0.63 -10.36
C VAL A 180 -21.25 -1.39 -9.64
N MET A 181 -20.70 -0.78 -8.60
CA MET A 181 -19.56 -1.32 -7.85
C MET A 181 -19.75 -1.19 -6.33
N ASP A 182 -19.49 -2.26 -5.58
CA ASP A 182 -19.48 -2.27 -4.12
C ASP A 182 -18.13 -1.79 -3.58
N LEU A 183 -18.09 -0.52 -3.17
CA LEU A 183 -16.90 0.12 -2.60
C LEU A 183 -16.48 -0.44 -1.23
N ASN A 184 -17.30 -1.27 -0.59
CA ASN A 184 -16.94 -1.91 0.69
C ASN A 184 -16.13 -3.19 0.49
N ARG A 185 -16.08 -3.71 -0.74
CA ARG A 185 -15.40 -4.96 -1.09
C ARG A 185 -14.33 -4.68 -2.14
N LEU A 186 -13.19 -4.20 -1.67
CA LEU A 186 -12.03 -3.90 -2.50
C LEU A 186 -10.94 -4.96 -2.29
N ALA A 187 -10.21 -5.27 -3.35
CA ALA A 187 -9.02 -6.09 -3.35
C ALA A 187 -7.84 -5.27 -3.88
N VAL A 188 -6.64 -5.52 -3.36
CA VAL A 188 -5.41 -4.91 -3.88
C VAL A 188 -4.72 -5.97 -4.73
N ARG A 189 -4.56 -5.67 -6.01
CA ARG A 189 -3.78 -6.50 -6.92
C ARG A 189 -2.40 -5.90 -7.10
N THR A 190 -1.39 -6.71 -6.81
CA THR A 190 0.01 -6.31 -6.91
C THR A 190 0.82 -7.48 -7.44
N ASP A 191 1.83 -7.16 -8.24
CA ASP A 191 2.75 -8.14 -8.79
C ASP A 191 3.98 -8.20 -7.88
N ILE A 192 4.29 -9.38 -7.35
CA ILE A 192 5.43 -9.59 -6.47
C ILE A 192 6.46 -10.43 -7.24
N PRO A 193 7.74 -10.03 -7.25
CA PRO A 193 8.80 -10.82 -7.87
C PRO A 193 8.84 -12.25 -7.30
N GLU A 194 9.04 -13.24 -8.17
CA GLU A 194 9.07 -14.66 -7.78
C GLU A 194 10.11 -14.95 -6.69
N SER A 195 11.22 -14.20 -6.68
CA SER A 195 12.27 -14.30 -5.66
C SER A 195 11.77 -14.07 -4.24
N GLU A 196 10.75 -13.23 -4.06
CA GLU A 196 10.16 -12.88 -2.77
C GLU A 196 8.85 -13.64 -2.53
N ALA A 197 8.16 -14.06 -3.60
CA ALA A 197 6.89 -14.76 -3.53
C ALA A 197 6.95 -16.09 -2.76
N GLY A 198 8.10 -16.77 -2.77
CA GLY A 198 8.31 -18.03 -2.04
C GLY A 198 8.22 -17.91 -0.51
N GLU A 199 8.44 -16.71 0.04
CA GLU A 199 8.38 -16.44 1.49
C GLU A 199 6.96 -16.05 1.96
N LEU A 200 6.04 -15.80 1.02
CA LEU A 200 4.68 -15.34 1.32
C LEU A 200 3.73 -16.49 1.63
N GLN A 201 2.87 -16.28 2.61
CA GLN A 201 1.84 -17.23 3.02
C GLN A 201 0.49 -16.53 3.20
N THR A 202 -0.59 -17.22 2.86
CA THR A 202 -1.95 -16.71 3.09
C THR A 202 -2.18 -16.45 4.58
N GLY A 203 -2.71 -15.28 4.91
CA GLY A 203 -3.01 -14.87 6.29
C GLY A 203 -1.94 -14.02 6.96
N GLN A 204 -0.82 -13.73 6.27
CA GLN A 204 0.14 -12.74 6.75
C GLN A 204 -0.51 -11.34 6.86
N PRO A 205 -0.18 -10.56 7.90
CA PRO A 205 -0.68 -9.20 8.03
C PRO A 205 -0.10 -8.33 6.92
N VAL A 206 -0.97 -7.58 6.23
CA VAL A 206 -0.60 -6.65 5.16
C VAL A 206 -0.97 -5.24 5.58
N GLN A 207 -0.07 -4.30 5.36
CA GLN A 207 -0.33 -2.88 5.52
C GLN A 207 -0.45 -2.23 4.14
N VAL A 208 -1.61 -1.64 3.86
CA VAL A 208 -1.84 -0.90 2.61
C VAL A 208 -1.62 0.58 2.88
N LEU A 209 -0.70 1.19 2.13
CA LEU A 209 -0.41 2.62 2.20
C LEU A 209 -0.88 3.27 0.89
N THR A 210 -1.67 4.33 0.98
CA THR A 210 -2.16 5.10 -0.18
C THR A 210 -1.14 6.11 -0.70
N GLN A 211 -0.10 6.38 0.08
CA GLN A 211 1.01 7.27 -0.26
C GLN A 211 2.32 6.56 0.08
N PRO A 212 3.38 6.74 -0.73
CA PRO A 212 4.70 6.23 -0.37
C PRO A 212 5.15 6.85 0.96
N PRO A 213 5.79 6.08 1.85
CA PRO A 213 6.30 6.62 3.11
C PRO A 213 7.25 7.79 2.81
N VAL A 214 7.00 8.91 3.48
CA VAL A 214 7.87 10.08 3.37
C VAL A 214 9.09 9.80 4.23
N ASP A 215 10.23 9.51 3.61
CA ASP A 215 11.50 9.43 4.32
C ASP A 215 11.85 10.83 4.83
N THR A 216 11.55 11.11 6.11
CA THR A 216 12.08 12.30 6.77
C THR A 216 13.58 12.10 6.96
N THR A 217 14.36 12.74 6.09
CA THR A 217 15.82 12.86 6.20
C THR A 217 16.20 13.73 7.40
#